data_AF-A0A3S9HEF1-F1
#
_entry.id   AF-A0A3S9HEF1-F1
#
_cell.length_a   1.000
_cell.length_b   1.000
_cell.length_c   1.000
_cell.angle_alpha   90.00
_cell.angle_beta   90.00
_cell.angle_gamma   90.00
#
_symmetry.space_group_name_H-M   'P 1'
#
loop_
_entity.id
_entity.type
_entity.pdbx_description
1 polymer ?
#
loop_
_entity_poly.entity_id
_entity_poly.type
_entity_poly.pdbx_seq_one_letter_code
_entity_poly.pdbx_strand_id
1 'polypeptide(L)'
;MDIRLKVVNGVLAAAAVLFILMTQPLPVIQGIIEDLFLTETVPESELTYLEYDGVNQVIEVNGNNPTFSEDELSLADGSWQSFSEIDRLNRVGPADAMLGTDLFPLEEREPLYIDPTGWKQKKLENGQWLYNRCHLIGFQLTGENNNIRNLMTGTRSLNNPHMLRFENDVNYYLEQTNNHVRYLVQPIFRENELVARGIHLMAQSVEDEGLHFNVYIFNVQEGYEINYQDGSSKKVN
;
A
#
# COMPACT_ATOMS: atom_id res chain seq x y z
N MET A 1 -33.59 5.84 -8.92
CA MET A 1 -33.58 4.61 -9.75
C MET A 1 -33.49 3.44 -8.80
N ASP A 2 -34.44 2.51 -8.89
CA ASP A 2 -34.92 1.66 -7.79
C ASP A 2 -33.91 0.59 -7.32
N ILE A 3 -33.56 0.59 -6.02
CA ILE A 3 -32.65 -0.37 -5.38
C ILE A 3 -33.16 -1.81 -5.53
N ARG A 4 -34.47 -1.99 -5.68
CA ARG A 4 -35.10 -3.30 -5.88
C ARG A 4 -34.77 -3.91 -7.25
N LEU A 5 -34.44 -3.12 -8.27
CA LEU A 5 -34.10 -3.65 -9.61
C LEU A 5 -32.67 -4.23 -9.67
N LYS A 6 -31.73 -3.69 -8.88
CA LYS A 6 -30.35 -4.21 -8.79
C LYS A 6 -30.28 -5.54 -8.03
N VAL A 7 -31.10 -5.71 -6.99
CA VAL A 7 -31.16 -6.95 -6.20
C VAL A 7 -31.73 -8.10 -7.04
N VAL A 8 -32.76 -7.85 -7.86
CA VAL A 8 -33.37 -8.89 -8.71
C VAL A 8 -32.43 -9.36 -9.83
N ASN A 9 -31.63 -8.46 -10.41
CA ASN A 9 -30.62 -8.83 -11.40
C ASN A 9 -29.43 -9.59 -10.80
N GLY A 10 -29.05 -9.30 -9.54
CA GLY A 10 -28.04 -10.08 -8.81
C GLY A 10 -28.50 -11.49 -8.44
N VAL A 11 -29.78 -11.66 -8.09
CA VAL A 11 -30.36 -12.97 -7.75
C VAL A 11 -30.51 -13.87 -8.99
N LEU A 12 -30.82 -13.31 -10.17
CA LEU A 12 -30.86 -14.09 -11.42
C LEU A 12 -29.47 -14.53 -11.90
N ALA A 13 -28.44 -13.69 -11.72
CA ALA A 13 -27.06 -14.06 -12.04
C ALA A 13 -26.55 -15.19 -11.13
N ALA A 14 -26.83 -15.12 -9.83
CA ALA A 14 -26.46 -16.17 -8.86
C ALA A 14 -27.15 -17.52 -9.16
N ALA A 15 -28.43 -17.52 -9.57
CA ALA A 15 -29.16 -18.75 -9.89
C ALA A 15 -28.65 -19.44 -11.17
N ALA A 16 -28.24 -18.68 -12.18
CA ALA A 16 -27.67 -19.22 -13.42
C ALA A 16 -26.28 -19.85 -13.19
N VAL A 17 -25.45 -19.21 -12.36
CA VAL A 17 -24.12 -19.72 -11.97
C VAL A 17 -24.24 -20.99 -11.13
N LEU A 18 -25.21 -21.06 -10.20
CA LEU A 18 -25.45 -22.25 -9.38
C LEU A 18 -25.87 -23.47 -10.23
N PHE A 19 -26.66 -23.25 -11.29
CA PHE A 19 -27.12 -24.33 -12.17
C PHE A 19 -25.99 -24.88 -13.06
N ILE A 20 -25.09 -24.00 -13.53
CA ILE A 20 -23.89 -24.41 -14.28
C ILE A 20 -22.99 -25.25 -13.37
N LEU A 21 -22.74 -24.82 -12.13
CA LEU A 21 -21.89 -25.54 -11.16
C LEU A 21 -22.38 -26.96 -10.86
N MET A 22 -23.69 -27.20 -10.75
CA MET A 22 -24.23 -28.54 -10.45
C MET A 22 -24.02 -29.58 -11.58
N THR A 23 -23.61 -29.15 -12.76
CA THR A 23 -23.36 -30.04 -13.92
C THR A 23 -21.88 -30.32 -14.18
N GLN A 24 -20.98 -29.64 -13.48
CA GLN A 24 -19.54 -29.76 -13.69
C GLN A 24 -18.90 -30.77 -12.71
N PRO A 25 -17.80 -31.42 -13.09
CA PRO A 25 -17.06 -32.28 -12.16
C PRO A 25 -16.46 -31.47 -11.02
N LEU A 26 -16.33 -32.07 -9.83
CA LEU A 26 -15.88 -31.42 -8.58
C LEU A 26 -14.62 -30.53 -8.72
N PRO A 27 -13.57 -30.91 -9.48
CA PRO A 27 -12.38 -30.08 -9.67
C PRO A 27 -12.67 -28.79 -10.44
N VAL A 28 -13.64 -28.81 -11.37
CA VAL A 28 -14.05 -27.63 -12.15
C VAL A 28 -14.90 -26.70 -11.28
N ILE A 29 -15.78 -27.25 -10.44
CA ILE A 29 -16.50 -26.48 -9.42
C ILE A 29 -15.52 -25.79 -8.47
N GLN A 30 -14.49 -26.52 -8.02
CA GLN A 30 -13.48 -25.99 -7.12
C GLN A 30 -12.66 -24.87 -7.78
N GLY A 31 -12.25 -25.04 -9.04
CA GLY A 31 -11.56 -23.98 -9.79
C GLY A 31 -12.44 -22.75 -10.05
N ILE A 32 -13.74 -22.93 -10.36
CA ILE A 32 -14.67 -21.80 -10.54
C ILE A 32 -14.96 -21.09 -9.21
N ILE A 33 -15.05 -21.83 -8.10
CA ILE A 33 -15.20 -21.24 -6.76
C ILE A 33 -13.92 -20.50 -6.38
N GLU A 34 -12.74 -21.07 -6.61
CA GLU A 34 -11.47 -20.40 -6.40
C GLU A 34 -11.38 -19.12 -7.25
N ASP A 35 -11.68 -19.16 -8.55
CA ASP A 35 -11.71 -17.98 -9.43
C ASP A 35 -12.74 -16.92 -8.99
N LEU A 36 -13.93 -17.35 -8.52
CA LEU A 36 -14.98 -16.47 -8.04
C LEU A 36 -14.63 -15.81 -6.70
N PHE A 37 -13.87 -16.49 -5.83
CA PHE A 37 -13.34 -15.92 -4.58
C PHE A 37 -12.01 -15.18 -4.78
N LEU A 38 -11.27 -15.44 -5.86
CA LEU A 38 -10.02 -14.75 -6.22
C LEU A 38 -10.26 -13.38 -6.90
N THR A 39 -11.51 -12.99 -7.14
CA THR A 39 -11.86 -11.78 -7.92
C THR A 39 -12.78 -10.79 -7.21
N GLU A 40 -12.90 -10.85 -5.87
CA GLU A 40 -13.36 -9.67 -5.13
C GLU A 40 -12.15 -8.78 -4.81
N THR A 41 -11.78 -7.94 -5.77
CA THR A 41 -10.75 -6.94 -5.57
C THR A 41 -11.21 -5.93 -4.53
N VAL A 42 -10.42 -5.69 -3.50
CA VAL A 42 -10.76 -4.72 -2.46
C VAL A 42 -10.87 -3.31 -3.07
N PRO A 43 -11.98 -2.58 -2.90
CA PRO A 43 -12.09 -1.20 -3.34
C PRO A 43 -11.36 -0.26 -2.37
N GLU A 44 -10.80 0.82 -2.90
CA GLU A 44 -10.04 1.82 -2.13
C GLU A 44 -10.85 2.40 -0.94
N SER A 45 -12.17 2.54 -1.10
CA SER A 45 -13.07 3.03 -0.04
C SER A 45 -13.12 2.14 1.20
N GLU A 46 -12.67 0.89 1.11
CA GLU A 46 -12.74 -0.10 2.18
C GLU A 46 -11.41 -0.31 2.91
N LEU A 47 -10.31 0.33 2.47
CA LEU A 47 -8.98 0.09 3.03
C LEU A 47 -8.89 0.34 4.54
N THR A 48 -9.67 1.31 5.06
CA THR A 48 -9.71 1.60 6.50
C THR A 48 -10.32 0.46 7.33
N TYR A 49 -11.09 -0.45 6.74
CA TYR A 49 -11.76 -1.55 7.42
C TYR A 49 -11.05 -2.89 7.29
N LEU A 50 -9.96 -2.95 6.52
CA LEU A 50 -9.22 -4.19 6.30
C LEU A 50 -8.58 -4.73 7.56
N GLU A 51 -8.78 -6.02 7.81
CA GLU A 51 -8.08 -6.76 8.86
C GLU A 51 -7.07 -7.71 8.22
N TYR A 52 -5.92 -7.86 8.87
CA TYR A 52 -4.91 -8.81 8.43
C TYR A 52 -5.41 -10.24 8.68
N ASP A 53 -5.40 -11.07 7.64
CA ASP A 53 -5.88 -12.45 7.67
C ASP A 53 -4.89 -13.44 8.33
N GLY A 54 -3.71 -12.96 8.72
CA GLY A 54 -2.63 -13.78 9.28
C GLY A 54 -1.64 -14.30 8.25
N VAL A 55 -1.90 -14.11 6.95
CA VAL A 55 -1.14 -14.71 5.84
C VAL A 55 -0.66 -13.67 4.82
N ASN A 56 -1.55 -12.83 4.31
CA ASN A 56 -1.29 -11.95 3.17
C ASN A 56 -1.00 -10.53 3.63
N GLN A 57 0.29 -10.23 3.88
CA GLN A 57 0.70 -8.88 4.33
C GLN A 57 0.60 -7.84 3.20
N VAL A 58 0.56 -8.29 1.95
CA VAL A 58 0.32 -7.45 0.78
C VAL A 58 -0.92 -7.99 0.07
N ILE A 59 -1.85 -7.11 -0.28
CA ILE A 59 -3.03 -7.44 -1.07
C ILE A 59 -3.15 -6.49 -2.25
N GLU A 60 -3.73 -6.99 -3.34
CA GLU A 60 -4.07 -6.17 -4.51
C GLU A 60 -5.34 -5.36 -4.22
N VAL A 61 -5.32 -4.11 -4.68
CA VAL A 61 -6.43 -3.17 -4.58
C VAL A 61 -6.89 -2.85 -5.99
N ASN A 62 -8.20 -2.83 -6.23
CA ASN A 62 -8.77 -2.55 -7.56
C ASN A 62 -8.18 -3.44 -8.69
N GLY A 63 -7.90 -4.71 -8.39
CA GLY A 63 -7.31 -5.67 -9.34
C GLY A 63 -5.90 -5.29 -9.76
N ASN A 64 -5.15 -4.68 -8.83
CA ASN A 64 -3.81 -4.13 -9.05
C ASN A 64 -3.75 -2.97 -10.06
N ASN A 65 -4.89 -2.35 -10.38
CA ASN A 65 -4.96 -1.21 -11.31
C ASN A 65 -4.99 0.12 -10.54
N PRO A 66 -4.03 1.03 -10.77
CA PRO A 66 -4.06 2.39 -10.23
C PRO A 66 -5.33 3.15 -10.64
N THR A 67 -5.73 4.12 -9.81
CA THR A 67 -6.94 4.93 -10.01
C THR A 67 -6.64 6.38 -10.37
N PHE A 68 -5.41 6.68 -10.82
CA PHE A 68 -4.99 8.02 -11.24
C PHE A 68 -5.85 8.54 -12.40
N SER A 69 -6.25 9.80 -12.31
CA SER A 69 -6.92 10.51 -13.40
C SER A 69 -5.95 10.90 -14.52
N GLU A 70 -6.46 11.19 -15.72
CA GLU A 70 -5.64 11.68 -16.84
C GLU A 70 -4.86 12.95 -16.47
N ASP A 71 -5.47 13.84 -15.69
CA ASP A 71 -4.83 15.08 -15.23
C ASP A 71 -3.64 14.80 -14.29
N GLU A 72 -3.74 13.77 -13.43
CA GLU A 72 -2.65 13.36 -12.53
C GLU A 72 -1.49 12.66 -13.24
N LEU A 73 -1.72 12.14 -14.46
CA LEU A 73 -0.71 11.56 -15.31
C LEU A 73 -0.02 12.62 -16.21
N SER A 74 -0.38 13.90 -16.08
CA SER A 74 0.22 14.97 -16.86
C SER A 74 1.70 15.20 -16.50
N LEU A 75 2.56 15.27 -17.52
CA LEU A 75 3.98 15.65 -17.38
C LEU A 75 4.22 17.16 -17.52
N ALA A 76 3.17 17.99 -17.47
CA ALA A 76 3.32 19.44 -17.65
C ALA A 76 4.28 20.09 -16.64
N ASP A 77 4.34 19.56 -15.42
CA ASP A 77 5.21 20.03 -14.34
C ASP A 77 6.53 19.23 -14.21
N GLY A 78 6.77 18.26 -15.11
CA GLY A 78 7.92 17.37 -15.05
C GLY A 78 7.93 16.49 -13.80
N SER A 79 9.12 16.17 -13.29
CA SER A 79 9.28 15.41 -12.04
C SER A 79 9.04 16.31 -10.82
N TRP A 80 8.30 15.78 -9.84
CA TRP A 80 7.99 16.49 -8.61
C TRP A 80 7.68 15.52 -7.47
N GLN A 81 7.74 16.02 -6.24
CA GLN A 81 7.28 15.33 -5.04
C GLN A 81 6.50 16.31 -4.16
N SER A 82 5.48 15.80 -3.46
CA SER A 82 4.61 16.56 -2.58
C SER A 82 4.24 15.72 -1.37
N PHE A 83 4.28 16.35 -0.19
CA PHE A 83 3.95 15.69 1.07
C PHE A 83 2.86 16.47 1.76
N SER A 84 1.82 15.76 2.20
CA SER A 84 0.75 16.36 3.00
C SER A 84 1.31 17.02 4.26
N GLU A 85 0.67 18.11 4.68
CA GLU A 85 0.87 18.64 6.03
C GLU A 85 0.54 17.55 7.06
N ILE A 86 1.32 17.52 8.15
CA ILE A 86 0.98 16.65 9.27
C ILE A 86 -0.37 17.07 9.87
N ASP A 87 -1.17 16.09 10.28
CA ASP A 87 -2.49 16.37 10.83
C ASP A 87 -2.44 16.86 12.29
N ARG A 88 -3.61 17.09 12.90
CA ARG A 88 -3.72 17.56 14.30
C ARG A 88 -3.13 16.61 15.35
N LEU A 89 -2.84 15.36 14.99
CA LEU A 89 -2.17 14.36 15.83
C LEU A 89 -0.69 14.21 15.46
N ASN A 90 -0.17 15.09 14.60
CA ASN A 90 1.16 15.06 13.99
C ASN A 90 1.42 13.85 13.09
N ARG A 91 0.37 13.22 12.57
CA ARG A 91 0.50 12.06 11.67
C ARG A 91 0.80 12.54 10.26
N VAL A 92 1.64 11.78 9.56
CA VAL A 92 1.85 11.98 8.12
C VAL A 92 0.57 11.70 7.34
N GLY A 93 0.39 12.39 6.21
CA GLY A 93 -0.68 12.15 5.25
C GLY A 93 -0.16 11.51 3.96
N PRO A 94 -0.96 11.52 2.89
CA PRO A 94 -0.52 11.10 1.56
C PRO A 94 0.76 11.80 1.10
N ALA A 95 1.62 11.03 0.44
CA ALA A 95 2.80 11.50 -0.27
C ALA A 95 2.67 11.14 -1.75
N ASP A 96 2.87 12.14 -2.59
CA ASP A 96 2.68 12.08 -4.03
C ASP A 96 3.98 12.41 -4.75
N ALA A 97 4.20 11.79 -5.91
CA ALA A 97 5.26 12.20 -6.80
C ALA A 97 4.92 11.90 -8.27
N MET A 98 5.51 12.70 -9.15
CA MET A 98 5.89 12.28 -10.49
C MET A 98 7.38 11.97 -10.44
N LEU A 99 7.71 10.69 -10.36
CA LEU A 99 9.10 10.24 -10.23
C LEU A 99 9.79 10.25 -11.59
N GLY A 100 11.00 10.78 -11.63
CA GLY A 100 11.93 10.71 -12.76
C GLY A 100 13.36 10.55 -12.23
N THR A 101 14.29 10.16 -13.09
CA THR A 101 15.70 9.93 -12.71
C THR A 101 16.40 11.20 -12.24
N ASP A 102 15.87 12.38 -12.57
CA ASP A 102 16.36 13.68 -12.11
C ASP A 102 16.08 13.95 -10.61
N LEU A 103 15.18 13.20 -9.98
CA LEU A 103 14.96 13.25 -8.52
C LEU A 103 15.89 12.34 -7.74
N PHE A 104 16.67 11.47 -8.39
CA PHE A 104 17.54 10.53 -7.68
C PHE A 104 18.55 11.25 -6.78
N PRO A 105 18.87 10.67 -5.61
CA PRO A 105 19.79 11.28 -4.67
C PRO A 105 21.19 11.46 -5.28
N LEU A 106 21.73 12.68 -5.15
CA LEU A 106 23.11 13.00 -5.49
C LEU A 106 24.07 12.85 -4.30
N GLU A 107 23.52 12.73 -3.10
CA GLU A 107 24.26 12.64 -1.83
C GLU A 107 24.04 11.29 -1.15
N GLU A 108 24.92 10.93 -0.22
CA GLU A 108 24.75 9.71 0.57
C GLU A 108 23.64 9.87 1.61
N ARG A 109 22.93 8.77 1.87
CA ARG A 109 21.88 8.73 2.90
C ARG A 109 22.48 8.91 4.29
N GLU A 110 21.98 9.86 5.05
CA GLU A 110 22.35 10.03 6.46
C GLU A 110 21.47 9.20 7.42
N PRO A 111 21.90 8.98 8.67
CA PRO A 111 21.07 8.34 9.68
C PRO A 111 19.73 9.05 9.92
N LEU A 112 18.66 8.27 10.09
CA LEU A 112 17.34 8.79 10.43
C LEU A 112 17.18 9.01 11.94
N TYR A 113 16.68 10.18 12.34
CA TYR A 113 16.54 10.57 13.74
C TYR A 113 15.16 11.12 14.12
N ILE A 114 14.24 11.31 13.17
CA ILE A 114 12.86 11.70 13.47
C ILE A 114 12.11 10.52 14.07
N ASP A 115 11.47 10.72 15.22
CA ASP A 115 10.56 9.74 15.81
C ASP A 115 9.12 10.09 15.41
N PRO A 116 8.47 9.30 14.53
CA PRO A 116 7.10 9.57 14.11
C PRO A 116 6.08 9.30 15.22
N THR A 117 4.80 9.56 14.93
CA THR A 117 3.72 9.24 15.85
C THR A 117 3.72 7.75 16.22
N GLY A 118 3.42 7.45 17.49
CA GLY A 118 3.40 6.09 18.00
C GLY A 118 4.77 5.41 18.09
N TRP A 119 5.88 6.14 18.00
CA TRP A 119 7.22 5.56 18.10
C TRP A 119 7.51 4.96 19.50
N LYS A 120 7.26 3.66 19.67
CA LYS A 120 7.52 2.90 20.90
C LYS A 120 8.27 1.60 20.59
N GLN A 121 9.60 1.66 20.63
CA GLN A 121 10.44 0.54 20.22
C GLN A 121 10.30 -0.72 21.08
N LYS A 122 10.41 -1.86 20.41
CA LYS A 122 10.49 -3.20 21.01
C LYS A 122 11.54 -4.01 20.25
N LYS A 123 12.33 -4.81 20.97
CA LYS A 123 13.24 -5.78 20.33
C LYS A 123 12.49 -7.04 19.95
N LEU A 124 12.78 -7.52 18.75
CA LEU A 124 12.37 -8.81 18.23
C LEU A 124 13.27 -9.92 18.80
N GLU A 125 12.85 -11.19 18.69
CA GLU A 125 13.63 -12.33 19.20
C GLU A 125 15.01 -12.45 18.54
N ASN A 126 15.12 -12.06 17.28
CA ASN A 126 16.36 -12.04 16.53
C ASN A 126 17.27 -10.84 16.89
N GLY A 127 16.92 -10.05 17.91
CA GLY A 127 17.68 -8.90 18.39
C GLY A 127 17.48 -7.61 17.59
N GLN A 128 16.74 -7.65 16.49
CA GLN A 128 16.41 -6.48 15.68
C GLN A 128 15.30 -5.65 16.31
N TRP A 129 15.13 -4.43 15.84
CA TRP A 129 14.07 -3.54 16.28
C TRP A 129 12.78 -3.77 15.49
N LEU A 130 11.63 -3.67 16.17
CA LEU A 130 10.30 -3.86 15.59
C LEU A 130 9.95 -2.76 14.57
N TYR A 131 10.08 -1.50 14.96
CA TYR A 131 9.73 -0.38 14.07
C TYR A 131 10.96 0.20 13.38
N ASN A 132 10.78 0.53 12.11
CA ASN A 132 11.64 1.38 11.32
C ASN A 132 10.99 2.75 11.15
N ARG A 133 11.82 3.78 10.95
CA ARG A 133 11.38 5.08 10.44
C ARG A 133 11.13 4.88 8.95
N CYS A 134 9.91 4.48 8.61
CA CYS A 134 9.54 4.09 7.26
C CYS A 134 9.29 5.34 6.44
N HIS A 135 10.03 5.49 5.34
CA HIS A 135 9.76 6.51 4.34
C HIS A 135 8.41 6.23 3.66
N LEU A 136 7.67 7.27 3.26
CA LEU A 136 6.53 7.12 2.34
C LEU A 136 7.02 7.11 0.89
N ILE A 137 7.94 8.01 0.55
CA ILE A 137 8.71 7.97 -0.69
C ILE A 137 10.17 7.71 -0.31
N GLY A 138 10.69 6.56 -0.71
CA GLY A 138 12.02 6.09 -0.34
C GLY A 138 13.15 7.02 -0.80
N PHE A 139 14.19 7.15 0.04
CA PHE A 139 15.39 7.95 -0.26
C PHE A 139 15.98 7.68 -1.65
N GLN A 140 15.97 6.43 -2.12
CA GLN A 140 16.55 6.08 -3.42
C GLN A 140 15.82 6.74 -4.61
N LEU A 141 14.55 7.12 -4.43
CA LEU A 141 13.72 7.69 -5.48
C LEU A 141 13.79 9.22 -5.53
N THR A 142 13.95 9.90 -4.39
CA THR A 142 13.89 11.38 -4.33
C THR A 142 14.94 12.06 -3.45
N GLY A 143 15.81 11.29 -2.78
CA GLY A 143 16.80 11.82 -1.83
C GLY A 143 16.23 12.35 -0.51
N GLU A 144 14.92 12.26 -0.29
CA GLU A 144 14.30 12.67 0.97
C GLU A 144 14.78 11.83 2.14
N ASN A 145 15.44 12.46 3.12
CA ASN A 145 16.02 11.76 4.25
C ASN A 145 15.22 11.97 5.56
N ASN A 146 15.45 13.06 6.30
CA ASN A 146 14.77 13.34 7.58
C ASN A 146 13.62 14.36 7.41
N ASN A 147 12.70 14.10 6.48
CA ASN A 147 11.49 14.92 6.34
C ASN A 147 10.37 14.40 7.24
N ILE A 148 9.90 15.25 8.18
CA ILE A 148 8.87 14.89 9.16
C ILE A 148 7.52 14.51 8.52
N ARG A 149 7.28 14.96 7.28
CA ARG A 149 6.08 14.65 6.50
C ARG A 149 6.20 13.34 5.70
N ASN A 150 7.40 12.76 5.64
CA ASN A 150 7.71 11.57 4.85
C ASN A 150 8.10 10.36 5.73
N LEU A 151 8.02 10.44 7.07
CA LEU A 151 8.42 9.35 7.96
C LEU A 151 7.27 8.91 8.86
N MET A 152 6.90 7.63 8.78
CA MET A 152 5.92 7.00 9.66
C MET A 152 6.53 5.86 10.50
N THR A 153 5.87 5.52 11.59
CA THR A 153 6.16 4.30 12.36
C THR A 153 5.67 3.09 11.57
N GLY A 154 6.58 2.42 10.86
CA GLY A 154 6.30 1.18 10.13
C GLY A 154 7.01 0.00 10.77
N THR A 155 6.39 -1.18 10.75
CA THR A 155 7.06 -2.42 11.17
C THR A 155 8.23 -2.74 10.25
N ARG A 156 9.16 -3.54 10.78
CA ARG A 156 10.29 -4.03 10.01
C ARG A 156 9.82 -4.76 8.76
N SER A 157 8.83 -5.65 8.85
CA SER A 157 8.34 -6.39 7.68
C SER A 157 7.64 -5.49 6.66
N LEU A 158 6.80 -4.52 7.09
CA LEU A 158 6.19 -3.55 6.17
C LEU A 158 7.26 -2.82 5.36
N ASN A 159 8.29 -2.32 6.06
CA ASN A 159 9.38 -1.59 5.41
C ASN A 159 10.24 -2.51 4.53
N ASN A 160 10.58 -3.72 5.00
CA ASN A 160 11.40 -4.69 4.27
C ASN A 160 11.01 -6.12 4.71
N PRO A 161 10.52 -6.98 3.79
CA PRO A 161 10.69 -6.88 2.34
C PRO A 161 9.57 -6.19 1.57
N HIS A 162 8.44 -5.85 2.19
CA HIS A 162 7.23 -5.57 1.43
C HIS A 162 7.28 -4.26 0.64
N MET A 163 7.41 -3.11 1.31
CA MET A 163 7.51 -1.83 0.62
C MET A 163 8.74 -1.75 -0.29
N LEU A 164 9.90 -2.19 0.22
CA LEU A 164 11.17 -2.19 -0.52
C LEU A 164 11.10 -2.92 -1.87
N ARG A 165 10.33 -4.01 -1.97
CA ARG A 165 10.15 -4.72 -3.24
C ARG A 165 9.58 -3.79 -4.32
N PHE A 166 8.49 -3.09 -4.01
CA PHE A 166 7.83 -2.19 -4.96
C PHE A 166 8.68 -0.96 -5.27
N GLU A 167 9.38 -0.42 -4.26
CA GLU A 167 10.33 0.69 -4.47
C GLU A 167 11.46 0.28 -5.42
N ASN A 168 11.95 -0.96 -5.34
CA ASN A 168 12.98 -1.46 -6.24
C ASN A 168 12.45 -1.68 -7.66
N ASP A 169 11.22 -2.15 -7.82
CA ASP A 169 10.59 -2.31 -9.14
C ASP A 169 10.44 -0.94 -9.84
N VAL A 170 10.02 0.09 -9.09
CA VAL A 170 9.94 1.49 -9.59
C VAL A 170 11.33 2.02 -9.93
N ASN A 171 12.32 1.89 -9.04
CA ASN A 171 13.67 2.37 -9.27
C ASN A 171 14.29 1.74 -10.53
N TYR A 172 14.18 0.42 -10.65
CA TYR A 172 14.68 -0.32 -11.80
C TYR A 172 14.01 0.16 -13.10
N TYR A 173 12.68 0.32 -13.09
CA TYR A 173 11.96 0.82 -14.26
C TYR A 173 12.45 2.20 -14.71
N LEU A 174 12.57 3.15 -13.77
CA LEU A 174 13.07 4.50 -14.04
C LEU A 174 14.49 4.46 -14.63
N GLU A 175 15.39 3.65 -14.05
CA GLU A 175 16.77 3.49 -14.55
C GLU A 175 16.84 2.91 -15.97
N GLN A 176 15.99 1.94 -16.29
CA GLN A 176 16.05 1.27 -17.60
C GLN A 176 15.43 2.09 -18.73
N THR A 177 14.41 2.86 -18.43
CA THR A 177 13.58 3.53 -19.45
C THR A 177 13.83 5.02 -19.53
N ASN A 178 14.25 5.64 -18.42
CA ASN A 178 14.28 7.10 -18.25
C ASN A 178 12.89 7.75 -18.47
N ASN A 179 11.82 6.98 -18.27
CA ASN A 179 10.43 7.43 -18.23
C ASN A 179 10.08 8.03 -16.86
N HIS A 180 8.81 8.40 -16.68
CA HIS A 180 8.26 8.87 -15.41
C HIS A 180 7.25 7.88 -14.82
N VAL A 181 7.15 7.91 -13.50
CA VAL A 181 6.18 7.09 -12.74
C VAL A 181 5.36 8.00 -11.84
N ARG A 182 4.04 8.04 -12.07
CA ARG A 182 3.10 8.62 -11.11
C ARG A 182 3.03 7.70 -9.90
N TYR A 183 3.35 8.22 -8.72
CA TYR A 183 3.54 7.45 -7.49
C TYR A 183 2.77 8.06 -6.32
N LEU A 184 2.04 7.25 -5.57
CA LEU A 184 1.29 7.67 -4.37
C LEU A 184 1.50 6.67 -3.24
N VAL A 185 1.81 7.17 -2.05
CA VAL A 185 1.77 6.41 -0.81
C VAL A 185 0.89 7.09 0.21
N GLN A 186 -0.18 6.41 0.61
CA GLN A 186 -1.15 6.90 1.57
C GLN A 186 -1.20 6.00 2.82
N PRO A 187 -0.71 6.50 3.96
CA PRO A 187 -0.91 5.84 5.25
C PRO A 187 -2.38 5.77 5.63
N ILE A 188 -2.85 4.59 6.04
CA ILE A 188 -4.24 4.37 6.45
C ILE A 188 -4.29 4.29 7.98
N PHE A 189 -4.81 5.34 8.61
CA PHE A 189 -5.10 5.38 10.05
C PHE A 189 -6.59 5.16 10.30
N ARG A 190 -6.94 4.55 11.45
CA ARG A 190 -8.33 4.56 11.93
C ARG A 190 -8.48 5.58 13.05
N GLU A 191 -9.52 6.40 12.95
CA GLU A 191 -9.86 7.39 13.98
C GLU A 191 -8.65 8.19 14.48
N ASN A 192 -8.33 8.07 15.78
CA ASN A 192 -7.22 8.77 16.44
C ASN A 192 -5.99 7.88 16.66
N GLU A 193 -5.85 6.78 15.93
CA GLU A 193 -4.66 5.93 15.99
C GLU A 193 -3.41 6.70 15.61
N LEU A 194 -2.30 6.43 16.32
CA LEU A 194 -1.01 7.08 16.10
C LEU A 194 -0.08 6.25 15.20
N VAL A 195 -0.42 4.99 14.95
CA VAL A 195 0.29 4.11 14.01
C VAL A 195 -0.68 3.72 12.90
N ALA A 196 -0.26 3.82 11.65
CA ALA A 196 -1.09 3.42 10.51
C ALA A 196 -1.31 1.91 10.52
N ARG A 197 -2.49 1.46 10.09
CA ARG A 197 -2.83 0.04 9.88
C ARG A 197 -2.11 -0.57 8.70
N GLY A 198 -1.66 0.25 7.77
CA GLY A 198 -0.95 -0.11 6.57
C GLY A 198 -0.77 1.11 5.67
N ILE A 199 -0.29 0.86 4.45
CA ILE A 199 -0.19 1.86 3.40
C ILE A 199 -0.93 1.38 2.16
N HIS A 200 -1.63 2.31 1.52
CA HIS A 200 -2.04 2.18 0.14
C HIS A 200 -0.91 2.72 -0.74
N LEU A 201 -0.47 1.92 -1.69
CA LEU A 201 0.68 2.21 -2.55
C LEU A 201 0.27 2.00 -4.01
N MET A 202 0.32 3.08 -4.80
CA MET A 202 0.05 3.07 -6.23
C MET A 202 1.24 3.57 -7.02
N ALA A 203 1.51 2.92 -8.15
CA ALA A 203 2.45 3.40 -9.15
C ALA A 203 1.93 3.12 -10.55
N GLN A 204 2.18 4.03 -11.49
CA GLN A 204 1.91 3.84 -12.91
C GLN A 204 2.94 4.58 -13.75
N SER A 205 3.51 3.92 -14.76
CA SER A 205 4.24 4.62 -15.81
C SER A 205 3.32 5.58 -16.56
N VAL A 206 3.88 6.72 -16.97
CA VAL A 206 3.14 7.73 -17.73
C VAL A 206 3.30 7.52 -19.24
N GLU A 207 4.48 7.14 -19.69
CA GLU A 207 4.82 7.02 -21.11
C GLU A 207 4.40 5.68 -21.73
N ASP A 208 4.31 4.60 -20.93
CA ASP A 208 3.97 3.27 -21.41
C ASP A 208 3.24 2.42 -20.35
N GLU A 209 2.94 1.16 -20.70
CA GLU A 209 2.25 0.19 -19.84
C GLU A 209 3.23 -0.71 -19.05
N GLY A 210 4.53 -0.39 -19.04
CA GLY A 210 5.60 -1.26 -18.54
C GLY A 210 5.67 -1.39 -17.02
N LEU A 211 5.03 -0.49 -16.27
CA LEU A 211 4.93 -0.55 -14.82
C LEU A 211 3.56 -0.05 -14.36
N HIS A 212 2.85 -0.88 -13.60
CA HIS A 212 1.70 -0.44 -12.79
C HIS A 212 1.48 -1.38 -11.62
N PHE A 213 1.02 -0.84 -10.50
CA PHE A 213 0.46 -1.61 -9.40
C PHE A 213 -0.43 -0.75 -8.50
N ASN A 214 -1.34 -1.41 -7.80
CA ASN A 214 -2.19 -0.82 -6.78
C ASN A 214 -2.36 -1.83 -5.64
N VAL A 215 -1.68 -1.56 -4.52
CA VAL A 215 -1.59 -2.52 -3.42
C VAL A 215 -1.83 -1.88 -2.07
N TYR A 216 -2.26 -2.69 -1.12
CA TYR A 216 -2.29 -2.34 0.29
C TYR A 216 -1.30 -3.24 1.05
N ILE A 217 -0.42 -2.62 1.84
CA ILE A 217 0.58 -3.31 2.65
C ILE A 217 0.24 -3.12 4.12
N PHE A 218 -0.09 -4.21 4.80
CA PHE A 218 -0.41 -4.19 6.24
C PHE A 218 0.82 -3.83 7.08
N ASN A 219 0.61 -2.96 8.08
CA ASN A 219 1.61 -2.60 9.09
C ASN A 219 1.56 -3.60 10.24
N VAL A 220 2.00 -4.82 9.97
CA VAL A 220 2.01 -5.95 10.91
C VAL A 220 3.40 -6.52 11.05
N GLN A 221 3.65 -7.35 12.06
CA GLN A 221 4.91 -8.07 12.23
C GLN A 221 4.58 -9.45 12.77
N GLU A 222 5.07 -10.50 12.10
CA GLU A 222 4.89 -11.88 12.55
C GLU A 222 5.34 -12.05 14.01
N GLY A 223 4.49 -12.69 14.82
CA GLY A 223 4.74 -12.94 16.24
C GLY A 223 4.49 -11.74 17.17
N TYR A 224 3.98 -10.61 16.65
CA TYR A 224 3.70 -9.42 17.45
C TYR A 224 2.32 -8.82 17.14
N GLU A 225 1.61 -8.45 18.19
CA GLU A 225 0.40 -7.63 18.10
C GLU A 225 0.76 -6.17 18.42
N ILE A 226 0.28 -5.26 17.58
CA ILE A 226 0.52 -3.83 17.66
C ILE A 226 -0.72 -3.15 18.22
N ASN A 227 -0.52 -2.30 19.22
CA ASN A 227 -1.52 -1.34 19.65
C ASN A 227 -1.40 -0.09 18.78
N TYR A 228 -2.22 0.01 17.74
CA TYR A 228 -2.19 1.14 16.80
C TYR A 228 -2.55 2.48 17.43
N GLN A 229 -3.22 2.46 18.59
CA GLN A 229 -3.59 3.69 19.30
C GLN A 229 -2.36 4.46 19.81
N ASP A 230 -1.30 3.76 20.21
CA ASP A 230 -0.14 4.40 20.84
C ASP A 230 1.23 3.83 20.44
N GLY A 231 1.23 2.78 19.61
CA GLY A 231 2.39 2.07 19.11
C GLY A 231 3.03 1.07 20.06
N SER A 232 2.49 0.85 21.27
CA SER A 232 2.94 -0.24 22.12
C SER A 232 2.72 -1.60 21.44
N SER A 233 3.51 -2.61 21.78
CA SER A 233 3.41 -3.93 21.15
C SER A 233 3.65 -5.06 22.14
N LYS A 234 2.97 -6.19 21.90
CA LYS A 234 3.11 -7.41 22.68
C LYS A 234 3.50 -8.56 21.78
N LYS A 235 4.38 -9.43 22.28
CA LYS A 235 4.66 -10.68 21.60
C LYS A 235 3.41 -11.56 21.74
N VAL A 236 2.97 -12.18 20.65
CA VAL A 236 1.92 -13.20 20.67
C VAL A 236 2.59 -14.57 20.58
N ASN A 237 2.08 -15.52 21.37
CA ASN A 237 2.57 -16.90 21.44
C ASN A 237 1.70 -17.80 20.57
#